data_AF-A0A661KP42-F1
#
_entry.id   AF-A0A661KP42-F1
#
_cell.length_a   1.000
_cell.length_b   1.000
_cell.length_c   1.000
_cell.angle_alpha   90.00
_cell.angle_beta   90.00
_cell.angle_gamma   90.00
#
_symmetry.space_group_name_H-M   'P 1'
#
loop_
_entity.id
_entity.type
_entity.pdbx_description
1 polymer ?
#
loop_
_entity_poly.entity_id
_entity_poly.type
_entity_poly.pdbx_seq_one_letter_code
_entity_poly.pdbx_strand_id
1 'polypeptide(L)'
;MKGREEQQIQKQILGYLSLKHIFAWRQNSGVFIYQDGKKKRLIRCGTPGVSDIIGFYKNKAFFIEVKTKTGRLTKRQRTFLEAVNKNGQLGVVLRDLKECVELFERWGRGESLESLRRKFR
;
A
#
# COMPACT_ATOMS: atom_id res chain seq x y z
N MET A 1 -15.44 -1.79 -0.59
CA MET A 1 -14.91 -0.53 -0.02
C MET A 1 -14.01 -0.89 1.14
N LYS A 2 -12.88 -0.18 1.37
CA LYS A 2 -11.95 -0.47 2.46
C LYS A 2 -12.62 -0.20 3.82
N GLY A 3 -12.40 -1.05 4.84
CA GLY A 3 -13.02 -0.89 6.16
C GLY A 3 -12.54 0.38 6.88
N ARG A 4 -13.36 0.93 7.79
CA ARG A 4 -13.06 2.19 8.50
C ARG A 4 -11.72 2.15 9.24
N GLU A 5 -11.41 1.02 9.88
CA GLU A 5 -10.13 0.82 10.59
C GLU A 5 -8.93 0.82 9.64
N GLU A 6 -9.00 0.09 8.52
CA GLU A 6 -7.93 0.11 7.50
C GLU A 6 -7.73 1.50 6.90
N GLN A 7 -8.80 2.30 6.74
CA GLN A 7 -8.69 3.70 6.30
C GLN A 7 -7.96 4.58 7.34
N GLN A 8 -8.21 4.35 8.63
CA GLN A 8 -7.53 5.08 9.70
C GLN A 8 -6.03 4.75 9.74
N ILE A 9 -5.68 3.46 9.63
CA ILE A 9 -4.28 3.01 9.53
C ILE A 9 -3.61 3.62 8.30
N GLN A 10 -4.27 3.57 7.14
CA GLN A 10 -3.77 4.18 5.90
C GLN A 10 -3.47 5.68 6.09
N LYS A 11 -4.37 6.42 6.73
CA LYS A 11 -4.18 7.85 7.00
C LYS A 11 -2.98 8.10 7.93
N GLN A 12 -2.82 7.30 8.98
CA GLN A 12 -1.68 7.39 9.91
C GLN A 12 -0.35 7.14 9.19
N ILE A 13 -0.29 6.09 8.36
CA ILE A 13 0.89 5.76 7.56
C ILE A 13 1.25 6.91 6.63
N LEU A 14 0.30 7.44 5.86
CA LEU A 14 0.55 8.58 4.97
C LEU A 14 1.04 9.83 5.73
N GLY A 15 0.46 10.10 6.91
CA GLY A 15 0.92 11.19 7.78
C GLY A 15 2.38 11.01 8.21
N TYR A 16 2.76 9.82 8.64
CA TYR A 16 4.16 9.51 8.99
C TYR A 16 5.11 9.64 7.79
N LEU A 17 4.75 9.10 6.63
CA LEU A 17 5.57 9.19 5.42
C LEU A 17 5.80 10.67 5.04
N SER A 18 4.74 11.49 5.12
CA SER A 18 4.83 12.94 4.89
C SER A 18 5.77 13.61 5.89
N LEU A 19 5.66 13.31 7.19
CA LEU A 19 6.53 13.85 8.24
C LEU A 19 8.01 13.47 8.05
N LYS A 20 8.27 12.33 7.42
CA LYS A 20 9.63 11.86 7.09
C LYS A 20 10.12 12.32 5.72
N HIS A 21 9.37 13.20 5.03
CA HIS A 21 9.65 13.64 3.66
C HIS A 21 9.80 12.47 2.67
N ILE A 22 9.09 11.36 2.91
CA ILE A 22 9.04 10.21 2.01
C ILE A 22 7.89 10.44 1.03
N PHE A 23 8.22 10.55 -0.25
CA PHE A 23 7.22 10.78 -1.28
C PHE A 23 6.30 9.56 -1.44
N ALA A 24 5.03 9.72 -1.09
CA ALA A 24 4.02 8.68 -1.14
C ALA A 24 2.63 9.26 -1.32
N TRP A 25 1.73 8.48 -1.91
CA TRP A 25 0.33 8.86 -2.08
C TRP A 25 -0.61 7.68 -1.84
N ARG A 26 -1.86 8.02 -1.55
CA ARG A 26 -2.96 7.06 -1.54
C ARG A 26 -3.30 6.66 -2.98
N GLN A 27 -3.28 5.37 -3.28
CA GLN A 27 -3.74 4.87 -4.55
C GLN A 27 -5.24 4.58 -4.54
N ASN A 28 -5.96 5.14 -5.52
CA ASN A 28 -7.34 4.80 -5.79
C ASN A 28 -7.41 3.53 -6.63
N SER A 29 -8.27 2.59 -6.23
CA SER A 29 -8.46 1.34 -6.96
C SER A 29 -9.92 0.89 -6.96
N GLY A 30 -10.29 0.09 -7.96
CA GLY A 30 -11.62 -0.50 -8.06
C GLY A 30 -12.50 0.18 -9.10
N VAL A 31 -13.82 0.04 -8.93
CA VAL A 31 -14.82 0.56 -9.86
C VAL A 31 -15.68 1.59 -9.14
N PHE A 32 -15.79 2.77 -9.73
CA PHE A 32 -16.62 3.87 -9.26
C PHE A 32 -17.78 4.05 -10.22
N ILE A 33 -18.96 4.36 -9.68
CA ILE A 33 -20.11 4.77 -10.49
C ILE A 33 -20.09 6.29 -10.54
N TYR A 34 -19.84 6.83 -11.72
CA TYR A 34 -20.02 8.25 -11.99
C TYR A 34 -21.42 8.46 -12.56
N GLN A 35 -22.17 9.39 -11.97
CA GLN A 35 -23.52 9.72 -12.40
C GLN A 35 -23.56 11.18 -12.86
N ASP A 36 -24.04 11.36 -14.09
CA ASP A 36 -24.31 12.67 -14.70
C ASP A 36 -25.77 12.69 -15.17
N GLY A 37 -26.62 13.37 -14.40
CA GLY A 37 -28.08 13.29 -14.53
C GLY A 37 -28.60 11.84 -14.43
N LYS A 38 -29.26 11.36 -15.50
CA LYS A 38 -29.76 9.97 -15.60
C LYS A 38 -28.71 8.97 -16.10
N LYS A 39 -27.55 9.43 -16.59
CA LYS A 39 -26.52 8.56 -17.17
C LYS A 39 -25.58 8.07 -16.07
N LYS A 40 -25.39 6.76 -15.97
CA LYS A 40 -24.41 6.13 -15.08
C LYS A 40 -23.26 5.55 -15.92
N ARG A 41 -22.02 5.84 -15.52
CA ARG A 41 -20.80 5.27 -16.13
C ARG A 41 -20.00 4.55 -15.06
N LEU A 42 -19.47 3.37 -15.41
CA LEU A 42 -18.53 2.65 -14.57
C LEU A 42 -17.11 3.09 -14.92
N ILE A 43 -16.44 3.73 -13.96
CA ILE A 43 -15.04 4.12 -14.09
C ILE A 43 -14.20 3.09 -13.36
N ARG A 44 -13.31 2.41 -14.08
CA ARG A 44 -12.34 1.48 -13.50
C ARG A 44 -11.04 2.24 -13.24
N CYS A 45 -10.59 2.25 -12.00
CA CYS A 45 -9.37 2.92 -11.58
C CYS A 45 -8.32 1.89 -11.13
N GLY A 46 -7.09 2.09 -11.58
CA GLY A 46 -5.94 1.29 -11.20
C GLY A 46 -5.96 -0.15 -11.74
N THR A 47 -4.90 -0.89 -11.46
CA THR A 47 -4.83 -2.32 -11.77
C THR A 47 -5.50 -3.15 -10.66
N PRO A 48 -6.17 -4.28 -10.96
CA PRO A 48 -6.80 -5.09 -9.94
C PRO A 48 -5.82 -5.56 -8.85
N GLY A 49 -6.14 -5.24 -7.59
CA GLY A 49 -5.30 -5.61 -6.45
C GLY A 49 -4.11 -4.70 -6.18
N VAL A 50 -4.00 -3.56 -6.89
CA VAL A 50 -2.99 -2.54 -6.58
C VAL A 50 -3.06 -2.15 -5.10
N SER A 51 -1.89 -2.02 -4.49
CA SER A 51 -1.72 -1.63 -3.10
C SER A 51 -2.30 -0.26 -2.80
N ASP A 52 -2.63 -0.04 -1.54
CA ASP A 52 -3.28 1.16 -1.02
C ASP A 52 -2.42 2.42 -1.02
N ILE A 53 -1.12 2.24 -0.79
CA ILE A 53 -0.15 3.32 -0.72
C ILE A 53 1.02 2.94 -1.62
N ILE A 54 1.43 3.88 -2.45
CA ILE A 54 2.58 3.76 -3.35
C ILE A 54 3.50 4.94 -3.08
N GLY A 55 4.79 4.72 -3.14
CA GLY A 55 5.77 5.78 -2.98
C GLY A 55 7.18 5.35 -3.38
N PHE A 56 8.14 6.23 -3.14
CA PHE A 56 9.54 6.00 -3.43
C PHE A 56 10.41 6.27 -2.21
N TYR A 57 11.40 5.42 -2.00
CA TYR A 57 12.40 5.59 -0.96
C TYR A 57 13.73 4.95 -1.39
N LYS A 58 14.84 5.68 -1.27
CA LYS A 58 16.20 5.24 -1.64
C LYS A 58 16.25 4.56 -3.03
N ASN A 59 15.72 5.24 -4.06
CA ASN A 59 15.69 4.77 -5.45
C ASN A 59 14.92 3.45 -5.68
N LYS A 60 13.99 3.12 -4.79
CA LYS A 60 13.08 1.97 -4.93
C LYS A 60 11.65 2.44 -4.78
N ALA A 61 10.77 1.84 -5.57
CA ALA A 61 9.33 1.95 -5.34
C ALA A 61 8.94 1.02 -4.19
N PHE A 62 8.00 1.48 -3.37
CA PHE A 62 7.33 0.63 -2.39
C PHE A 62 5.81 0.66 -2.59
N PHE A 63 5.19 -0.44 -2.22
CA PHE A 63 3.77 -0.72 -2.38
C PHE A 63 3.29 -1.34 -1.07
N ILE A 64 2.47 -0.60 -0.33
CA ILE A 64 1.97 -1.00 0.99
C ILE A 64 0.49 -1.32 0.84
N GLU A 65 0.12 -2.57 1.06
CA GLU A 65 -1.27 -2.94 1.30
C GLU A 65 -1.56 -2.84 2.81
N VAL A 66 -2.58 -2.08 3.16
CA VAL A 66 -2.99 -1.83 4.53
C VAL A 66 -4.07 -2.83 4.92
N LYS A 67 -3.87 -3.56 6.01
CA LYS A 67 -4.86 -4.49 6.57
C LYS A 67 -5.07 -4.23 8.05
N THR A 68 -6.20 -4.63 8.61
CA THR A 68 -6.32 -4.73 10.08
C THR A 68 -5.51 -5.91 10.59
N LYS A 69 -5.45 -6.11 11.91
CA LYS A 69 -4.80 -7.30 12.51
C LYS A 69 -5.30 -8.63 11.93
N THR A 70 -6.59 -8.75 11.64
CA THR A 70 -7.22 -9.96 11.09
C THR A 70 -7.48 -9.88 9.58
N GLY A 71 -7.31 -8.70 8.97
CA GLY A 71 -7.51 -8.47 7.55
C GLY A 71 -6.62 -9.37 6.69
N ARG A 72 -7.22 -9.98 5.67
CA ARG A 72 -6.54 -10.91 4.75
C ARG A 72 -6.36 -10.28 3.38
N LEU A 73 -5.25 -10.62 2.72
CA LEU A 73 -5.06 -10.31 1.30
C LEU A 73 -6.07 -11.08 0.44
N THR A 74 -6.64 -10.40 -0.53
CA THR A 74 -7.33 -11.09 -1.63
C THR A 74 -6.32 -11.76 -2.56
N LYS A 75 -6.76 -12.72 -3.37
CA LYS A 75 -5.90 -13.39 -4.38
C LYS A 75 -5.20 -12.37 -5.29
N ARG A 76 -5.94 -11.35 -5.76
CA ARG A 76 -5.41 -10.31 -6.66
C ARG A 76 -4.34 -9.44 -5.98
N GLN A 77 -4.57 -9.05 -4.72
CA GLN A 77 -3.59 -8.27 -3.94
C GLN A 77 -2.30 -9.06 -3.70
N ARG A 78 -2.42 -10.35 -3.38
CA ARG A 78 -1.27 -11.24 -3.24
C ARG A 78 -0.45 -11.32 -4.53
N THR A 79 -1.11 -11.59 -5.66
CA THR A 79 -0.46 -11.66 -6.98
C THR A 79 0.20 -10.32 -7.35
N PHE A 80 -0.43 -9.19 -7.05
CA PHE A 80 0.14 -7.87 -7.29
C PHE A 80 1.44 -7.66 -6.48
N LEU A 81 1.42 -7.92 -5.17
CA LEU A 81 2.60 -7.78 -4.31
C LEU A 81 3.74 -8.74 -4.72
N GLU A 82 3.41 -9.97 -5.12
CA GLU A 82 4.38 -10.93 -5.65
C GLU A 82 5.04 -10.41 -6.93
N ALA A 83 4.27 -9.83 -7.86
CA ALA A 83 4.79 -9.22 -9.08
C ALA A 83 5.70 -8.01 -8.77
N VAL A 84 5.30 -7.14 -7.85
CA VAL A 84 6.13 -6.02 -7.36
C VAL A 84 7.46 -6.52 -6.82
N ASN A 85 7.43 -7.53 -5.95
CA ASN A 85 8.62 -8.09 -5.32
C ASN A 85 9.55 -8.78 -6.34
N LYS A 86 8.99 -9.51 -7.30
CA LYS A 86 9.72 -10.12 -8.41
C LYS A 86 10.46 -9.10 -9.28
N ASN A 87 9.92 -7.88 -9.41
CA ASN A 87 10.53 -6.77 -10.14
C ASN A 87 11.49 -5.91 -9.29
N GLY A 88 12.01 -6.46 -8.18
CA GLY A 88 13.05 -5.79 -7.39
C GLY A 88 12.58 -4.57 -6.58
N GLN A 89 11.26 -4.39 -6.44
CA GLN A 89 10.62 -3.32 -5.65
C GLN A 89 10.08 -3.87 -4.33
N LEU A 90 9.69 -2.99 -3.39
CA LEU A 90 9.21 -3.44 -2.08
C LEU A 90 7.67 -3.53 -2.03
N GLY A 91 7.12 -4.73 -2.02
CA GLY A 91 5.71 -4.99 -1.76
C GLY A 91 5.52 -5.64 -0.39
N VAL A 92 4.78 -4.98 0.51
CA VAL A 92 4.57 -5.41 1.90
C VAL A 92 3.13 -5.19 2.37
N VAL A 93 2.76 -5.88 3.44
CA VAL A 93 1.52 -5.64 4.17
C VAL A 93 1.85 -4.95 5.49
N LEU A 94 1.18 -3.85 5.78
CA LEU A 94 1.29 -3.17 7.07
C LEU A 94 -0.06 -3.16 7.77
N ARG A 95 -0.03 -3.42 9.08
CA ARG A 95 -1.22 -3.59 9.92
C ARG A 95 -1.45 -2.47 10.92
N ASP A 96 -0.46 -1.62 11.14
CA ASP A 96 -0.55 -0.42 11.96
C ASP A 96 0.57 0.57 11.61
N LEU A 97 0.57 1.72 12.30
CA LEU A 97 1.61 2.73 12.16
C LEU A 97 2.97 2.25 12.68
N LYS A 98 3.02 1.39 13.71
CA LYS A 98 4.27 0.93 14.32
C LYS A 98 5.08 0.08 13.35
N GLU A 99 4.43 -0.81 12.60
CA GLU A 99 5.07 -1.58 11.54
C GLU A 99 5.62 -0.68 10.44
N CYS A 100 4.94 0.42 10.10
CA CYS A 100 5.45 1.40 9.13
C CYS A 100 6.73 2.09 9.64
N VAL A 101 6.72 2.56 10.89
CA VAL A 101 7.91 3.16 11.51
C VAL A 101 9.07 2.16 11.49
N GLU A 102 8.83 0.93 11.97
CA GLU A 102 9.87 -0.10 12.00
C GLU A 102 10.42 -0.42 10.61
N LEU A 103 9.55 -0.56 9.60
CA LEU A 103 9.94 -0.82 8.21
C LEU A 103 10.92 0.25 7.71
N PHE A 104 10.57 1.52 7.82
CA PHE A 104 11.37 2.61 7.26
C PHE A 104 12.63 2.92 8.08
N GLU A 105 12.63 2.66 9.39
CA GLU A 105 13.86 2.75 10.19
C GLU A 105 14.86 1.64 9.81
N ARG A 106 14.39 0.41 9.68
CA ARG A 106 15.20 -0.74 9.23
C ARG A 106 15.77 -0.51 7.83
N TRP A 107 14.93 -0.08 6.90
CA TRP A 107 15.37 0.26 5.55
C TRP A 107 16.31 1.47 5.54
N GLY A 108 16.07 2.44 6.42
CA GLY A 108 16.95 3.58 6.70
C GLY A 108 18.36 3.15 7.12
N ARG A 109 18.47 2.11 7.96
CA ARG A 109 19.73 1.50 8.41
C ARG A 109 20.40 0.56 7.40
N GLY A 110 19.83 0.40 6.20
CA GLY A 110 20.44 -0.38 5.13
C GLY A 110 20.01 -1.85 5.09
N GLU A 111 18.96 -2.23 5.80
CA GLU A 111 18.42 -3.59 5.70
C GLU A 111 17.93 -3.89 4.27
N SER A 112 18.20 -5.10 3.79
CA SER A 112 17.87 -5.52 2.43
C SER A 112 16.35 -5.65 2.22
N LEU A 113 15.87 -5.38 1.00
CA LEU A 113 14.45 -5.55 0.67
C LEU A 113 13.96 -6.97 0.91
N GLU A 114 14.81 -7.97 0.69
CA GLU A 114 14.46 -9.38 0.95
C GLU A 114 14.17 -9.63 2.43
N SER A 115 15.00 -9.12 3.33
CA SER A 115 14.77 -9.24 4.76
C SER A 115 13.48 -8.51 5.19
N LEU A 116 13.27 -7.30 4.68
CA LEU A 116 12.06 -6.52 4.95
C LEU A 116 10.80 -7.25 4.46
N ARG A 117 10.80 -7.79 3.24
CA ARG A 117 9.67 -8.56 2.68
C ARG A 117 9.33 -9.77 3.54
N ARG A 118 10.34 -10.49 4.04
CA ARG A 118 10.12 -11.68 4.88
C ARG A 118 9.44 -11.32 6.20
N LYS A 119 9.77 -10.15 6.76
CA LYS A 119 9.21 -9.67 8.02
C LYS A 119 7.79 -9.11 7.87
N PHE A 120 7.53 -8.32 6.82
CA PHE A 120 6.27 -7.60 6.60
C PHE A 120 5.40 -8.22 5.48
N ARG A 121 5.32 -9.56 5.45
CA ARG A 121 4.59 -10.30 4.41
C ARG A 121 3.09 -10.41 4.66
#